data_AF-A0A0G1HFV4-F1
#
_entry.id   AF-A0A0G1HFV4-F1
#
_cell.length_a   1.000
_cell.length_b   1.000
_cell.length_c   1.000
_cell.angle_alpha   90.00
_cell.angle_beta   90.00
_cell.angle_gamma   90.00
#
_symmetry.space_group_name_H-M   'P 1'
#
loop_
_entity.id
_entity.type
_entity.pdbx_description
1 polymer ?
#
loop_
_entity_poly.entity_id
_entity_poly.type
_entity_poly.pdbx_seq_one_letter_code
_entity_poly.pdbx_strand_id
1 'polypeptide(L)'
;MLIQIFLTLILMLVYFTVFYNVGIPLSKLIGRRVCVTCYSVSLTWLTLLALQYSGIFAINKYLIAVLIAQSAVGISNLSEEFIVINQVRVSQTLLKFGTILYGTFAVLTYSFVLEVAGLVLVIPLMYLGILSMVPVNETSPITTRSKELLIKLKNCCG
;
A
#
# COMPACT_ATOMS: atom_id res chain seq x y z
N MET A 1 -3.57 -14.23 -21.00
CA MET A 1 -3.58 -12.82 -20.54
C MET A 1 -4.96 -12.38 -20.05
N LEU A 2 -6.02 -12.51 -20.86
CA LEU A 2 -7.39 -12.14 -20.46
C LEU A 2 -7.84 -12.80 -19.13
N ILE A 3 -7.62 -14.12 -18.99
CA ILE A 3 -7.95 -14.89 -17.77
C ILE A 3 -7.22 -14.35 -16.54
N GLN A 4 -5.94 -13.97 -16.67
CA GLN A 4 -5.17 -13.40 -15.56
C GLN A 4 -5.71 -12.03 -15.14
N ILE A 5 -6.16 -11.21 -16.09
CA ILE A 5 -6.79 -9.92 -15.79
C ILE A 5 -8.08 -10.14 -15.01
N PHE A 6 -8.97 -11.03 -15.48
CA PHE A 6 -10.20 -11.35 -14.75
C PHE A 6 -9.92 -11.92 -13.36
N LEU A 7 -8.98 -12.86 -13.24
CA LEU A 7 -8.55 -13.40 -11.95
C LEU A 7 -8.07 -12.29 -11.00
N THR A 8 -7.26 -11.36 -11.50
CA THR A 8 -6.74 -10.23 -10.73
C THR A 8 -7.87 -9.33 -10.25
N LEU A 9 -8.80 -8.96 -11.14
CA LEU A 9 -9.94 -8.11 -10.79
C LEU A 9 -10.86 -8.79 -9.77
N ILE A 10 -11.11 -10.09 -9.91
CA ILE A 10 -11.89 -10.88 -8.96
C ILE A 10 -11.18 -10.91 -7.60
N LEU A 11 -9.88 -11.19 -7.56
CA LEU A 11 -9.09 -11.18 -6.32
C LEU A 11 -9.13 -9.81 -5.63
N MET A 12 -8.96 -8.72 -6.38
CA MET A 12 -9.05 -7.36 -5.84
C MET A 12 -10.44 -7.09 -5.25
N LEU A 13 -11.51 -7.50 -5.93
CA LEU A 13 -12.87 -7.32 -5.44
C LEU A 13 -13.14 -8.14 -4.17
N VAL A 14 -12.68 -9.39 -4.14
CA VAL A 14 -12.80 -10.28 -2.98
C VAL A 14 -12.04 -9.70 -1.79
N TYR A 15 -10.77 -9.35 -1.96
CA TYR A 15 -9.99 -8.76 -0.88
C TYR A 15 -10.56 -7.41 -0.43
N PHE A 16 -11.02 -6.58 -1.36
CA PHE A 16 -11.69 -5.32 -1.02
C PHE A 16 -12.90 -5.57 -0.13
N THR A 17 -13.77 -6.51 -0.51
CA THR A 17 -14.96 -6.86 0.27
C THR A 17 -14.60 -7.39 1.65
N VAL A 18 -13.58 -8.25 1.74
CA VAL A 18 -13.08 -8.79 3.02
C VAL A 18 -12.53 -7.67 3.90
N PHE A 19 -11.68 -6.78 3.39
CA PHE A 19 -11.12 -5.68 4.18
C PHE A 19 -12.16 -4.62 4.53
N TYR A 20 -13.16 -4.41 3.68
CA TYR A 20 -14.26 -3.50 3.97
C TYR A 20 -15.12 -4.03 5.13
N ASN A 21 -15.51 -5.30 5.07
CA ASN A 21 -16.41 -5.90 6.07
C ASN A 21 -15.70 -6.31 7.37
N VAL A 22 -14.44 -6.75 7.30
CA VAL A 22 -13.69 -7.28 8.46
C VAL A 22 -12.54 -6.36 8.84
N GLY A 23 -11.82 -5.81 7.86
CA GLY A 23 -10.66 -4.97 8.10
C GLY A 23 -10.98 -3.65 8.80
N ILE A 24 -12.04 -2.94 8.38
CA ILE A 24 -12.48 -1.69 9.01
C ILE A 24 -12.90 -1.89 10.49
N PRO A 25 -13.79 -2.84 10.84
CA PRO A 25 -14.15 -3.03 12.24
C PRO A 25 -12.97 -3.51 13.10
N LEU A 26 -12.11 -4.37 12.56
CA LEU A 26 -10.91 -4.81 13.27
C LEU A 26 -9.91 -3.66 13.50
N SER A 27 -9.77 -2.76 12.52
CA SER A 27 -8.90 -1.59 12.66
C SER A 27 -9.41 -0.61 13.71
N LYS A 28 -10.73 -0.46 13.84
CA LYS A 28 -11.37 0.28 14.94
C LYS A 28 -11.01 -0.33 16.30
N LEU A 29 -10.98 -1.67 16.42
CA LEU A 29 -10.63 -2.37 17.66
C LEU A 29 -9.14 -2.23 18.03
N ILE A 30 -8.25 -2.27 17.04
CA ILE A 30 -6.80 -2.19 17.22
C ILE A 30 -6.32 -0.72 17.32
N GLY A 31 -7.18 0.25 16.99
CA GLY A 31 -6.81 1.67 16.95
C GLY A 31 -5.86 2.01 15.80
N ARG A 32 -5.86 1.24 14.72
CA ARG A 32 -4.99 1.46 13.54
C ARG A 32 -5.79 1.94 12.34
N ARG A 33 -5.12 2.67 11.44
CA ARG A 33 -5.70 3.07 10.14
C ARG A 33 -5.50 1.96 9.12
N VAL A 34 -6.53 1.70 8.32
CA VAL A 34 -6.50 0.69 7.25
C VAL A 34 -6.96 1.32 5.94
N CYS A 35 -6.07 1.31 4.94
CA CYS A 35 -6.42 1.65 3.57
C CYS A 35 -6.92 0.39 2.86
N VAL A 36 -8.24 0.16 2.85
CA VAL A 36 -8.89 -1.04 2.27
C VAL A 36 -8.41 -1.30 0.83
N THR A 37 -8.29 -0.26 0.02
CA THR A 37 -7.80 -0.34 -1.36
C THR A 37 -6.33 -0.77 -1.42
N CYS A 38 -5.46 -0.14 -0.63
CA CYS A 38 -4.04 -0.46 -0.58
C CYS A 38 -3.80 -1.92 -0.14
N TYR A 39 -4.54 -2.39 0.86
CA TYR A 39 -4.47 -3.78 1.34
C TYR A 39 -5.00 -4.77 0.32
N SER A 40 -6.12 -4.46 -0.35
CA SER A 40 -6.65 -5.29 -1.42
C SER A 40 -5.65 -5.47 -2.57
N VAL A 41 -5.07 -4.38 -3.05
CA VAL A 41 -4.04 -4.41 -4.11
C VAL A 41 -2.83 -5.21 -3.62
N SER A 42 -2.39 -4.97 -2.38
CA SER A 42 -1.20 -5.62 -1.81
C SER A 42 -1.33 -7.13 -1.71
N LEU A 43 -2.47 -7.60 -1.20
CA LEU A 43 -2.75 -9.03 -1.09
C LEU A 43 -3.02 -9.66 -2.44
N THR A 44 -3.58 -8.92 -3.40
CA THR A 44 -3.73 -9.43 -4.76
C THR A 44 -2.38 -9.80 -5.35
N TRP A 45 -1.40 -8.89 -5.36
CA TRP A 45 -0.11 -9.20 -5.98
C TRP A 45 0.70 -10.24 -5.20
N LEU A 46 0.59 -10.27 -3.87
CA LEU A 46 1.18 -11.34 -3.05
C LEU A 46 0.59 -12.71 -3.40
N THR A 47 -0.73 -12.77 -3.61
CA THR A 47 -1.41 -14.02 -3.99
C THR A 47 -1.01 -14.47 -5.39
N LEU A 48 -0.87 -13.53 -6.33
CA LEU A 48 -0.38 -13.82 -7.67
C LEU A 48 1.07 -14.32 -7.65
N LEU A 49 1.95 -13.74 -6.82
CA LEU A 49 3.30 -14.25 -6.61
C LEU A 49 3.30 -15.65 -6.01
N ALA A 50 2.45 -15.90 -5.01
CA ALA A 50 2.33 -17.22 -4.40
C ALA A 50 1.89 -18.27 -5.43
N LEU A 51 0.93 -17.95 -6.30
CA LEU A 51 0.48 -18.82 -7.40
C LEU A 51 1.58 -19.06 -8.45
N GLN A 52 2.39 -18.03 -8.74
CA GLN A 52 3.51 -18.14 -9.68
C GLN A 52 4.62 -19.03 -9.12
N TYR A 53 5.04 -18.81 -7.87
CA TYR A 53 6.12 -19.56 -7.24
C TYR A 53 5.73 -20.97 -6.80
N SER A 54 4.46 -21.22 -6.51
CA SER A 54 3.96 -22.58 -6.25
C SER A 54 3.83 -23.42 -7.52
N GLY A 55 4.00 -22.83 -8.70
CA GLY A 55 3.86 -23.50 -9.99
C GLY A 55 2.41 -23.85 -10.37
N ILE A 56 1.41 -23.37 -9.61
CA ILE A 56 -0.01 -23.64 -9.87
C ILE A 56 -0.48 -22.90 -11.12
N PHE A 57 -0.04 -21.65 -11.29
CA PHE A 57 -0.49 -20.81 -12.39
C PHE A 57 0.59 -19.82 -12.82
N ALA A 58 1.04 -19.91 -14.07
CA ALA A 58 2.04 -19.01 -14.62
C ALA A 58 1.46 -17.60 -14.81
N ILE A 59 1.82 -16.67 -13.92
CA ILE A 59 1.38 -15.27 -13.97
C ILE A 59 2.35 -14.45 -14.83
N ASN A 60 1.81 -13.51 -15.62
CA ASN A 60 2.63 -12.53 -16.29
C ASN A 60 3.23 -11.54 -15.26
N LYS A 61 4.56 -11.53 -15.14
CA LYS A 61 5.27 -10.63 -14.22
C LYS A 61 4.89 -9.16 -14.37
N TYR A 62 4.57 -8.67 -15.56
CA TYR A 62 4.20 -7.26 -15.76
C TYR A 62 2.87 -6.91 -15.07
N LEU A 63 1.96 -7.89 -14.91
CA LEU A 63 0.72 -7.70 -14.17
C LEU A 63 1.00 -7.48 -12.67
N ILE A 64 1.91 -8.26 -12.11
CA ILE A 64 2.37 -8.12 -10.72
C ILE A 64 3.10 -6.78 -10.55
N ALA A 65 3.95 -6.41 -11.50
CA ALA A 65 4.66 -5.14 -11.50
C ALA A 65 3.71 -3.92 -11.41
N VAL A 66 2.62 -3.94 -12.18
CA VAL A 66 1.59 -2.88 -12.13
C VAL A 66 0.94 -2.78 -10.75
N LEU A 67 0.63 -3.91 -10.10
CA LEU A 67 0.04 -3.91 -8.77
C LEU A 67 1.02 -3.47 -7.67
N ILE A 68 2.29 -3.82 -7.79
CA ILE A 68 3.35 -3.32 -6.91
C ILE A 68 3.48 -1.80 -7.08
N ALA A 69 3.43 -1.29 -8.30
CA ALA A 69 3.47 0.16 -8.56
C ALA A 69 2.29 0.89 -7.92
N GLN A 70 1.07 0.36 -8.03
CA GLN A 70 -0.10 0.91 -7.34
C GLN A 70 0.08 0.94 -5.82
N SER A 71 0.68 -0.11 -5.25
CA SER A 71 0.98 -0.18 -3.81
C SER A 71 2.00 0.89 -3.40
N ALA A 72 3.07 1.08 -4.18
CA ALA A 72 4.07 2.11 -3.92
C ALA A 72 3.49 3.54 -3.95
N VAL A 73 2.60 3.83 -4.90
CA VAL A 73 1.86 5.10 -4.96
C VAL A 73 0.95 5.25 -3.74
N GLY A 74 0.23 4.20 -3.35
CA GLY A 74 -0.61 4.19 -2.15
C GLY A 74 0.18 4.51 -0.88
N ILE A 75 1.35 3.90 -0.70
CA ILE A 75 2.26 4.15 0.43
C ILE A 75 2.76 5.60 0.43
N SER A 76 3.16 6.13 -0.75
CA SER A 76 3.56 7.53 -0.86
C SER A 76 2.43 8.49 -0.48
N ASN A 77 1.19 8.18 -0.85
CA ASN A 77 0.05 9.04 -0.51
C ASN A 77 -0.27 8.98 0.99
N LEU A 78 -0.18 7.80 1.60
CA LEU A 78 -0.34 7.62 3.05
C LEU A 78 0.76 8.33 3.84
N SER A 79 1.97 8.51 3.26
CA SER A 79 3.13 9.08 3.95
C SER A 79 2.92 10.50 4.51
N GLU A 80 1.90 11.24 4.03
CA GLU A 80 1.46 12.53 4.60
C GLU A 80 1.00 12.43 6.05
N GLU A 81 0.55 11.24 6.48
CA GLU A 81 -0.11 11.04 7.75
C GLU A 81 0.83 10.59 8.89
N PHE A 82 2.15 10.43 8.69
CA PHE A 82 3.04 9.88 9.73
C PHE A 82 3.85 10.90 10.55
N ILE A 83 3.77 10.73 11.87
CA ILE A 83 4.53 11.48 12.90
C ILE A 83 6.02 11.12 12.94
N VAL A 84 6.44 9.90 12.56
CA VAL A 84 7.86 9.51 12.67
C VAL A 84 8.75 10.39 11.78
N ILE A 85 8.18 10.97 10.72
CA ILE A 85 8.87 11.92 9.82
C ILE A 85 8.78 13.37 10.32
N ASN A 86 7.83 13.72 11.21
CA ASN A 86 7.83 15.04 11.86
C ASN A 86 8.98 15.23 12.86
N GLN A 87 9.67 14.15 13.26
CA GLN A 87 10.91 14.23 14.04
C GLN A 87 12.17 14.33 13.16
N VAL A 88 12.08 14.00 11.88
CA VAL A 88 13.20 14.11 10.94
C VAL A 88 13.05 15.42 10.17
N ARG A 89 14.07 16.27 10.13
CA ARG A 89 14.07 17.57 9.40
C ARG A 89 13.94 17.44 7.86
N VAL A 90 13.44 16.32 7.36
CA VAL A 90 13.32 16.06 5.92
C VAL A 90 11.96 16.54 5.46
N SER A 91 11.95 17.37 4.42
CA SER A 91 10.72 17.85 3.78
C SER A 91 9.81 16.68 3.40
N GLN A 92 8.53 16.76 3.78
CA GLN A 92 7.52 15.75 3.41
C GLN A 92 7.46 15.53 1.88
N THR A 93 7.75 16.56 1.09
CA THR A 93 7.82 16.49 -0.37
C THR A 93 8.98 15.60 -0.84
N LEU A 94 10.14 15.70 -0.18
CA LEU A 94 11.32 14.88 -0.51
C LEU A 94 11.04 13.40 -0.22
N LEU A 95 10.35 13.12 0.88
CA LEU A 95 10.04 11.74 1.26
C LEU A 95 9.02 11.10 0.32
N LYS A 96 7.96 11.82 -0.07
CA LYS A 96 7.01 11.34 -1.10
C LYS A 96 7.71 11.06 -2.42
N PHE A 97 8.46 12.05 -2.91
CA PHE A 97 9.14 11.90 -4.19
C PHE A 97 10.20 10.80 -4.15
N GLY A 98 10.92 10.67 -3.04
CA GLY A 98 11.87 9.58 -2.81
C GLY A 98 11.20 8.21 -2.76
N THR A 99 10.02 8.09 -2.13
CA THR A 99 9.25 6.84 -2.08
C THR A 99 8.75 6.44 -3.46
N ILE A 100 8.27 7.42 -4.25
CA ILE A 100 7.88 7.19 -5.65
C ILE A 100 9.08 6.76 -6.49
N LEU A 101 10.19 7.51 -6.44
CA LEU A 101 11.40 7.17 -7.19
C LEU A 101 11.92 5.77 -6.83
N TYR A 102 11.99 5.45 -5.55
CA TYR A 102 12.42 4.14 -5.07
C TYR A 102 11.44 3.04 -5.48
N GLY A 103 10.13 3.30 -5.38
CA GLY A 103 9.08 2.40 -5.88
C GLY A 103 9.19 2.12 -7.37
N THR A 104 9.38 3.16 -8.18
CA THR A 104 9.59 3.03 -9.63
C THR A 104 10.85 2.23 -9.91
N PHE A 105 11.96 2.51 -9.21
CA PHE A 105 13.20 1.75 -9.35
C PHE A 105 12.99 0.26 -9.06
N ALA A 106 12.37 -0.08 -7.93
CA ALA A 106 12.08 -1.47 -7.55
C ALA A 106 11.21 -2.19 -8.60
N VAL A 107 10.16 -1.54 -9.11
CA VAL A 107 9.27 -2.08 -10.13
C VAL A 107 9.98 -2.29 -11.47
N LEU A 108 10.85 -1.35 -11.87
CA LEU A 108 11.64 -1.48 -13.10
C LEU A 108 12.66 -2.61 -12.98
N THR A 109 13.36 -2.73 -11.85
CA THR A 109 14.28 -3.85 -11.58
C THR A 109 13.54 -5.19 -11.63
N TYR A 110 12.37 -5.28 -10.99
CA TYR A 110 11.50 -6.46 -11.02
C TYR A 110 11.08 -6.84 -12.44
N SER A 111 10.66 -5.85 -13.24
CA SER A 111 10.08 -6.08 -14.57
C SER A 111 11.14 -6.43 -15.62
N PHE A 112 12.27 -5.71 -15.63
CA PHE A 112 13.20 -5.70 -16.75
C PHE A 112 14.59 -6.26 -16.43
N VAL A 113 15.03 -6.27 -15.17
CA VAL A 113 16.40 -6.67 -14.80
C VAL A 113 16.42 -8.06 -14.20
N LEU A 114 15.91 -8.20 -12.97
CA LEU A 114 15.90 -9.45 -12.24
C LEU A 114 14.73 -9.46 -11.25
N GLU A 115 13.85 -10.44 -11.39
CA GLU A 115 12.63 -10.58 -10.60
C GLU A 115 12.92 -10.63 -9.09
N VAL A 116 13.88 -11.48 -8.70
CA VAL A 116 14.27 -11.66 -7.30
C VAL A 116 14.84 -10.38 -6.69
N ALA A 117 15.72 -9.67 -7.40
CA ALA A 117 16.27 -8.41 -6.90
C ALA A 117 15.19 -7.33 -6.74
N GLY A 118 14.25 -7.26 -7.69
CA GLY A 118 13.11 -6.36 -7.61
C GLY A 118 12.23 -6.64 -6.37
N LEU A 119 11.94 -7.91 -6.07
CA LEU A 119 11.17 -8.27 -4.88
C LEU A 119 11.88 -7.91 -3.58
N VAL A 120 13.20 -8.10 -3.51
CA VAL A 120 14.00 -7.68 -2.34
C VAL A 120 13.89 -6.17 -2.13
N LEU A 121 13.92 -5.38 -3.20
CA LEU A 121 13.74 -3.92 -3.16
C LEU A 121 12.31 -3.50 -2.78
N VAL A 122 11.31 -4.36 -2.87
CA VAL A 122 9.95 -4.06 -2.41
C VAL A 122 9.82 -4.18 -0.88
N ILE A 123 10.71 -4.92 -0.21
CA ILE A 123 10.65 -5.14 1.25
C ILE A 123 10.71 -3.82 2.03
N PRO A 124 11.65 -2.88 1.75
CA PRO A 124 11.68 -1.59 2.43
C PRO A 124 10.41 -0.75 2.21
N LEU A 125 9.78 -0.84 1.03
CA LEU A 125 8.50 -0.17 0.76
C LEU A 125 7.39 -0.76 1.62
N MET A 126 7.31 -2.09 1.73
CA MET A 126 6.32 -2.73 2.60
C MET A 126 6.53 -2.33 4.06
N TYR A 127 7.78 -2.27 4.52
CA TYR A 127 8.10 -1.83 5.87
C TYR A 127 7.63 -0.39 6.13
N LEU A 128 7.90 0.52 5.19
CA LEU A 128 7.38 1.89 5.23
C LEU A 128 5.85 1.93 5.25
N GLY A 129 5.19 1.09 4.45
CA GLY A 129 3.73 0.93 4.42
C GLY A 129 3.13 0.44 5.75
N ILE A 130 3.81 -0.44 6.47
CA ILE A 130 3.36 -0.94 7.78
C ILE A 130 3.55 0.11 8.87
N LEU A 131 4.71 0.78 8.89
CA LEU A 131 4.94 1.94 9.77
C LEU A 131 3.89 3.02 9.52
N SER A 132 3.47 3.12 8.27
CA SER A 132 2.40 3.96 7.77
C SER A 132 0.98 3.60 8.30
N MET A 133 0.85 2.67 9.24
CA MET A 133 -0.47 2.27 9.76
C MET A 133 -0.56 2.40 11.28
N VAL A 134 0.54 2.81 11.92
CA VAL A 134 0.59 3.08 13.36
C VAL A 134 -0.07 4.44 13.64
N PRO A 135 -1.01 4.53 14.60
CA PRO A 135 -1.69 5.77 14.90
C PRO A 135 -0.71 6.86 15.36
N VAL A 136 -0.91 8.04 14.80
CA VAL A 136 -0.37 9.33 15.22
C VAL A 136 -0.86 9.62 16.64
N ASN A 137 0.05 9.65 17.62
CA ASN A 137 -0.27 10.14 18.96
C ASN A 137 -0.72 11.61 18.86
N GLU A 138 -1.84 12.00 19.48
CA GLU A 138 -2.57 13.26 19.26
C GLU A 138 -1.81 14.59 19.51
N THR A 139 -0.52 14.55 19.81
CA THR A 139 0.29 15.71 20.23
C THR A 139 0.97 16.49 19.10
N SER A 140 0.65 16.25 17.82
CA SER A 140 1.20 17.05 16.71
C SER A 140 0.25 18.19 16.32
N PRO A 141 0.76 19.42 16.06
CA PRO A 141 -0.08 20.57 15.70
C PRO A 141 -0.83 20.28 14.40
N ILE A 142 -2.13 20.08 14.55
CA ILE A 142 -3.05 19.72 13.48
C ILE A 142 -3.13 20.91 12.51
N THR A 143 -2.53 20.79 11.33
CA THR A 143 -2.75 21.73 10.22
C THR A 143 -4.22 21.71 9.83
N THR A 144 -4.81 22.87 9.55
CA THR A 144 -6.26 23.09 9.38
C THR A 144 -6.94 22.10 8.40
N ARG A 145 -6.19 21.62 7.39
CA ARG A 145 -6.65 20.65 6.39
C ARG A 145 -6.81 19.22 6.93
N SER A 146 -5.95 18.80 7.86
CA SER A 146 -6.02 17.48 8.50
C SER A 146 -7.21 17.36 9.47
N LYS A 147 -7.60 18.49 10.09
CA LYS A 147 -8.82 18.64 10.91
C LYS A 147 -10.08 18.45 10.06
N GLU A 148 -10.12 19.07 8.88
CA GLU A 148 -11.24 18.95 7.95
C GLU A 148 -11.40 17.53 7.39
N LEU A 149 -10.28 16.87 7.07
CA LEU A 149 -10.27 15.46 6.66
C LEU A 149 -10.67 14.51 7.79
N LEU A 150 -10.23 14.74 9.03
CA LEU A 150 -10.66 13.98 10.21
C LEU A 150 -12.16 14.13 10.47
N ILE A 151 -12.72 15.31 10.31
CA ILE A 151 -14.17 15.56 10.45
C ILE A 151 -14.95 14.86 9.32
N LYS A 152 -14.46 14.90 8.08
CA LYS A 152 -15.07 14.17 6.95
C LYS A 152 -14.99 12.65 7.15
N LEU A 153 -13.87 12.12 7.63
CA LEU A 153 -13.70 10.70 7.99
C LEU A 153 -14.60 10.28 9.16
N LYS A 154 -14.76 11.14 10.18
CA LYS A 154 -15.66 10.89 11.30
C LYS A 154 -17.13 10.86 10.86
N ASN A 155 -17.50 11.66 9.86
CA ASN A 155 -18.84 11.68 9.28
C ASN A 155 -19.08 10.55 8.25
N CYS A 156 -18.04 10.00 7.61
CA CYS A 156 -18.16 8.87 6.67
C CYS A 156 -18.02 7.49 7.35
N CYS A 157 -17.48 7.43 8.57
CA CYS A 157 -17.24 6.17 9.31
C CYS A 157 -17.92 6.11 10.69
N GLY A 158 -18.80 7.07 10.98
CA GLY A 158 -19.72 7.07 12.12
C GLY A 158 -20.95 6.22 11.83
#